data_AF-A0ABD2V023-F1
#
_entry.id   AF-A0ABD2V023-F1
#
_cell.length_a   1.000
_cell.length_b   1.000
_cell.length_c   1.000
_cell.angle_alpha   90.00
_cell.angle_beta   90.00
_cell.angle_gamma   90.00
#
_symmetry.space_group_name_H-M   'P 1'
#
loop_
_entity.id
_entity.type
_entity.pdbx_description
1 polymer ?
#
loop_
_entity_poly.entity_id
_entity_poly.type
_entity_poly.pdbx_seq_one_letter_code
_entity_poly.pdbx_strand_id
1 'polypeptide(L)'
;MENNISQRGYNQMMQLLKEDLPEDNIVLDSYYQTKKLVRNLGLPVEKVDCYELGCMLYWGDDEHLTSCTFCGHERYKRCVGSRMRKLVPYKKMYYFPLIPRLQKLYASHATTVDMRWHHEHTKDDGVMRHPSDSEAWKHFNETHRFFAAKPRNIRLGLCTNGFQPFNQSGSKYSSWPVIVTPYNLPPGICMKEAYMFLTIIVSEPNNPKYKTDVYLQPLIKELTLLWETGVKAFDISKM
;
A
#
# COMPACT_ATOMS: atom_id res chain seq x y z
N MET A 1 6.73 22.21 3.32
CA MET A 1 6.17 21.96 4.67
C MET A 1 6.16 23.30 5.39
N GLU A 2 5.05 24.04 5.35
CA GLU A 2 5.09 25.46 5.73
C GLU A 2 4.64 25.77 7.17
N ASN A 3 4.08 24.84 7.95
CA ASN A 3 3.71 25.15 9.35
C ASN A 3 3.87 23.94 10.29
N ASN A 4 4.74 24.06 11.30
CA ASN A 4 4.90 23.09 12.39
C ASN A 4 4.13 23.57 13.64
N ILE A 5 2.90 23.09 13.84
CA ILE A 5 2.11 23.36 15.05
C ILE A 5 2.35 22.25 16.08
N SER A 6 2.64 22.61 17.33
CA SER A 6 2.77 21.63 18.42
C SER A 6 1.41 20.98 18.76
N GLN A 7 1.41 19.76 19.31
CA GLN A 7 0.16 19.11 19.75
C GLN A 7 -0.67 19.98 20.70
N ARG A 8 0.02 20.71 21.59
CA ARG A 8 -0.62 21.66 22.51
C ARG A 8 -1.26 22.82 21.76
N GLY A 9 -0.55 23.41 20.80
CA GLY A 9 -1.08 24.51 19.97
C GLY A 9 -2.30 24.06 19.14
N TYR A 10 -2.26 22.85 18.59
CA TYR A 10 -3.41 22.28 17.88
C TYR A 10 -4.62 22.13 18.80
N ASN A 11 -4.45 21.57 20.01
CA ASN A 11 -5.55 21.43 20.97
C ASN A 11 -6.18 22.78 21.31
N GLN A 12 -5.36 23.80 21.60
CA GLN A 12 -5.86 25.14 21.93
C GLN A 12 -6.64 25.75 20.77
N MET A 13 -6.13 25.64 19.54
CA MET A 13 -6.82 26.15 18.35
C MET A 13 -8.17 25.44 18.12
N MET A 14 -8.20 24.11 18.27
CA MET A 14 -9.42 23.33 18.10
C MET A 14 -10.47 23.59 19.19
N GLN A 15 -10.03 23.87 20.43
CA GLN A 15 -10.91 24.27 21.52
C GLN A 15 -11.57 25.62 21.22
N LEU A 16 -10.79 26.62 20.79
CA LEU A 16 -11.33 27.92 20.38
C LEU A 16 -12.33 27.79 19.23
N LEU A 17 -11.99 27.02 18.19
CA LEU A 17 -12.90 26.74 17.06
C LEU A 17 -14.22 26.09 17.51
N LYS A 18 -14.17 25.24 18.53
CA LYS A 18 -15.36 24.55 19.06
C LYS A 18 -16.25 25.47 19.89
N GLU A 19 -15.64 26.42 20.61
CA GLU A 19 -16.34 27.45 21.38
C GLU A 19 -17.02 28.50 20.49
N ASP A 20 -16.40 28.83 19.35
CA ASP A 20 -16.94 29.80 18.39
C ASP A 20 -18.08 29.25 17.52
N LEU A 21 -18.27 27.92 17.47
CA LEU A 21 -19.29 27.26 16.66
C LEU A 21 -20.58 26.97 17.46
N PRO A 22 -21.73 26.75 16.79
CA PRO A 22 -22.98 26.39 17.44
C PRO A 22 -22.87 25.20 18.40
N GLU A 23 -23.68 25.15 19.46
CA GLU A 23 -23.58 24.12 20.53
C GLU A 23 -23.69 22.67 20.02
N ASP A 24 -24.35 22.44 18.89
CA ASP A 24 -24.55 21.13 18.27
C ASP A 24 -23.42 20.71 17.31
N ASN A 25 -22.29 21.42 17.29
CA ASN A 25 -21.19 21.13 16.39
C ASN A 25 -20.47 19.80 16.69
N ILE A 26 -19.97 19.15 15.64
CA ILE A 26 -19.24 17.87 15.71
C ILE A 26 -17.72 18.04 15.72
N VAL A 27 -17.22 19.25 16.01
CA VAL A 27 -15.79 19.53 15.95
C VAL A 27 -15.06 18.87 17.12
N LEU A 28 -13.92 18.26 16.78
CA LEU A 28 -13.07 17.56 17.74
C LEU A 28 -12.19 18.56 18.47
N ASP A 29 -12.05 18.42 19.79
CA ASP A 29 -11.38 19.39 20.67
C ASP A 29 -9.91 19.06 20.95
N SER A 30 -9.39 17.99 20.36
CA SER A 30 -8.03 17.55 20.63
C SER A 30 -7.41 16.81 19.46
N TYR A 31 -6.09 16.96 19.34
CA TYR A 31 -5.24 16.22 18.43
C TYR A 31 -5.45 14.72 18.56
N TYR A 32 -5.65 14.22 19.79
CA TYR A 32 -5.90 12.79 20.02
C TYR A 32 -7.22 12.33 19.39
N GLN A 33 -8.32 13.07 19.59
CA GLN A 33 -9.60 12.74 18.98
C GLN A 33 -9.54 12.85 17.45
N THR A 34 -8.94 13.92 16.91
CA THR A 34 -8.73 14.06 15.46
C THR A 34 -7.90 12.93 14.92
N LYS A 35 -6.78 12.60 15.57
CA LYS A 35 -5.94 11.47 15.18
C LYS A 35 -6.69 10.15 15.25
N LYS A 36 -7.57 9.94 16.24
CA LYS A 36 -8.40 8.74 16.38
C LYS A 36 -9.45 8.64 15.28
N LEU A 37 -10.11 9.74 14.92
CA LEU A 37 -11.06 9.81 13.82
C LEU A 37 -10.35 9.59 12.47
N VAL A 38 -9.28 10.33 12.22
CA VAL A 38 -8.47 10.22 11.01
C VAL A 38 -7.78 8.87 10.90
N ARG A 39 -7.46 8.19 12.01
CA ARG A 39 -6.95 6.81 11.98
C ARG A 39 -7.93 5.85 11.31
N ASN A 40 -9.24 6.07 11.45
CA ASN A 40 -10.26 5.28 10.77
C ASN A 40 -10.41 5.66 9.29
N LEU A 41 -10.04 6.89 8.91
CA LEU A 41 -9.97 7.34 7.51
C LEU A 41 -8.66 6.90 6.82
N GLY A 42 -7.61 6.74 7.62
CA GLY A 42 -6.29 6.24 7.25
C GLY A 42 -6.38 4.79 6.81
N LEU A 43 -5.64 4.47 5.76
CA LEU A 43 -5.55 3.10 5.26
C LEU A 43 -4.90 2.23 6.35
N PRO A 44 -5.44 1.02 6.61
CA PRO A 44 -4.90 0.15 7.65
C PRO A 44 -3.41 -0.13 7.39
N VAL A 45 -2.67 -0.30 8.48
CA VAL A 45 -1.28 -0.77 8.44
C VAL A 45 -1.22 -2.05 9.25
N GLU A 46 -0.97 -3.15 8.57
CA GLU A 46 -0.78 -4.45 9.18
C GLU A 46 0.70 -4.61 9.52
N LYS A 47 0.97 -4.91 10.80
CA LYS A 47 2.33 -5.22 11.27
C LYS A 47 2.46 -6.73 11.27
N VAL A 48 3.18 -7.25 10.29
CA VAL A 48 3.37 -8.68 10.13
C VAL A 48 4.72 -9.07 10.70
N ASP A 49 4.72 -10.00 11.64
CA ASP A 49 5.97 -10.54 12.17
C ASP A 49 6.63 -11.41 11.11
N CYS A 50 7.94 -11.32 11.02
CA CYS A 50 8.71 -12.11 10.07
C CYS A 50 9.97 -12.66 10.72
N TYR A 51 10.48 -13.75 10.17
CA TYR A 51 11.76 -14.28 10.62
C TYR A 51 12.92 -13.37 10.17
N GLU A 52 13.98 -13.29 10.97
CA GLU A 52 15.12 -12.39 10.74
C GLU A 52 15.75 -12.58 9.35
N LEU A 53 15.99 -13.83 8.95
CA LEU A 53 16.55 -14.17 7.63
C LEU A 53 15.50 -14.30 6.52
N GLY A 54 14.27 -13.84 6.74
CA GLY A 54 13.19 -13.84 5.76
C GLY A 54 12.64 -15.21 5.38
N CYS A 55 12.88 -16.26 6.17
CA CYS A 55 12.39 -17.62 5.84
C CYS A 55 10.86 -17.73 5.81
N MET A 56 10.15 -16.90 6.58
CA MET A 56 8.73 -17.06 6.81
C MET A 56 8.09 -15.74 7.29
N LEU A 57 6.85 -15.51 6.86
CA LEU A 57 5.93 -14.55 7.46
C LEU A 57 4.99 -15.27 8.43
N TYR A 58 4.76 -14.68 9.60
CA TYR A 58 3.71 -15.13 10.51
C TYR A 58 2.42 -14.39 10.15
N TRP A 59 1.78 -14.82 9.05
CA TRP A 59 0.61 -14.16 8.45
C TRP A 59 -0.37 -15.18 7.87
N GLY A 60 -1.65 -14.83 7.85
CA GLY A 60 -2.70 -15.75 7.39
C GLY A 60 -2.79 -16.95 8.31
N ASP A 61 -2.74 -18.16 7.73
CA ASP A 61 -2.86 -19.39 8.50
C ASP A 61 -1.68 -19.60 9.47
N ASP A 62 -0.53 -18.99 9.19
CA ASP A 62 0.69 -19.11 9.98
C ASP A 62 0.80 -18.08 11.13
N GLU A 63 -0.20 -17.20 11.30
CA GLU A 63 -0.17 -16.11 12.29
C GLU A 63 -0.06 -16.62 13.73
N HIS A 64 -0.56 -17.81 14.03
CA HIS A 64 -0.55 -18.38 15.38
C HIS A 64 0.76 -19.07 15.75
N LEU A 65 1.66 -19.28 14.79
CA LEU A 65 2.90 -20.01 15.01
C LEU A 65 3.89 -19.20 15.85
N THR A 66 4.59 -19.92 16.74
CA THR A 66 5.61 -19.36 17.64
C THR A 66 7.04 -19.66 17.20
N SER A 67 7.22 -20.47 16.16
CA SER A 67 8.51 -20.86 15.58
C SER A 67 8.40 -21.04 14.07
N CYS A 68 9.50 -20.81 13.37
CA CYS A 68 9.59 -20.98 11.93
C CYS A 68 9.47 -22.46 11.55
N THR A 69 8.58 -22.78 10.61
CA THR A 69 8.38 -24.17 10.13
C THR A 69 9.54 -24.68 9.29
N PHE A 70 10.35 -23.79 8.71
CA PHE A 70 11.48 -24.15 7.84
C PHE A 70 12.81 -24.32 8.58
N CYS A 71 13.09 -23.50 9.60
CA CYS A 71 14.37 -23.53 10.33
C CYS A 71 14.25 -23.75 11.85
N GLY A 72 13.04 -23.86 12.38
CA GLY A 72 12.79 -24.11 13.81
C GLY A 72 13.07 -22.92 14.73
N HIS A 73 13.51 -21.77 14.23
CA HIS A 73 13.87 -20.64 15.08
C HIS A 73 12.64 -19.98 15.73
N GLU A 74 12.78 -19.53 16.98
CA GLU A 74 11.70 -18.88 17.74
C GLU A 74 11.27 -17.55 17.10
N ARG A 75 9.97 -17.28 17.05
CA ARG A 75 9.41 -16.00 16.58
C ARG A 75 9.82 -14.82 17.45
N TYR A 76 9.91 -15.05 18.76
CA TYR A 76 10.08 -14.02 19.78
C TYR A 76 11.46 -14.06 20.42
N LYS A 77 12.02 -12.87 20.69
CA LYS A 77 13.25 -12.69 21.45
C LYS A 77 13.02 -13.10 22.91
N ARG A 78 14.01 -13.76 23.51
CA ARG A 78 14.01 -14.07 24.95
C ARG A 78 14.31 -12.80 25.75
N CYS A 79 13.33 -12.29 26.49
CA CYS A 79 13.53 -11.16 27.40
C CYS A 79 13.97 -11.65 28.79
N VAL A 80 15.17 -11.27 29.22
CA VAL A 80 15.68 -11.54 30.58
C VAL A 80 15.26 -10.38 31.51
N GLY A 81 14.59 -10.68 32.63
CA GLY A 81 14.44 -9.73 33.75
C GLY A 81 13.12 -8.96 33.92
N SER A 82 12.04 -9.27 33.19
CA SER A 82 10.74 -8.59 33.34
C SER A 82 9.69 -9.49 34.01
N ARG A 83 8.99 -8.98 35.04
CA ARG A 83 7.84 -9.64 35.71
C ARG A 83 6.66 -9.91 34.76
N MET A 84 6.64 -9.29 33.57
CA MET A 84 5.76 -9.61 32.46
C MET A 84 6.59 -9.93 31.20
N ARG A 85 6.49 -11.16 30.68
CA ARG A 85 7.16 -11.58 29.44
C ARG A 85 6.52 -10.86 28.25
N LYS A 86 7.02 -9.68 27.89
CA LYS A 86 6.61 -8.99 26.65
C LYS A 86 7.18 -9.78 25.47
N LEU A 87 6.30 -10.40 24.67
CA LEU A 87 6.69 -11.09 23.45
C LEU A 87 7.11 -10.05 22.39
N VAL A 88 8.41 -9.99 22.12
CA VAL A 88 8.98 -9.08 21.11
C VAL A 88 9.47 -9.93 19.95
N PRO A 89 8.86 -9.83 18.76
CA PRO A 89 9.29 -10.61 17.61
C PRO A 89 10.67 -10.15 17.14
N TYR A 90 11.41 -11.04 16.49
CA TYR A 90 12.72 -10.71 15.94
C TYR A 90 12.64 -9.56 14.94
N LYS A 91 11.64 -9.60 14.06
CA LYS A 91 11.49 -8.67 12.95
C LYS A 91 10.02 -8.46 12.58
N LYS A 92 9.76 -7.34 11.91
CA LYS A 92 8.44 -6.96 11.39
C LYS A 92 8.57 -6.40 9.98
N MET A 93 7.58 -6.69 9.15
CA MET A 93 7.27 -5.91 7.96
C MET A 93 5.97 -5.15 8.16
N TYR A 94 5.80 -4.09 7.38
CA TYR A 94 4.57 -3.31 7.36
C TYR A 94 3.88 -3.58 6.02
N TYR A 95 2.66 -4.09 6.09
CA TYR A 95 1.80 -4.25 4.94
C TYR A 95 0.71 -3.18 4.96
N PHE A 96 0.46 -2.61 3.81
CA PHE A 96 -0.58 -1.60 3.61
C PHE A 96 -1.56 -2.14 2.55
N PRO A 97 -2.75 -2.59 2.95
CA PRO A 97 -3.74 -3.18 2.04
C PRO A 97 -3.99 -2.32 0.80
N LEU A 98 -3.96 -2.96 -0.37
CA LEU A 98 -4.05 -2.31 -1.67
C LEU A 98 -5.52 -2.10 -2.07
N ILE A 99 -6.38 -3.10 -1.87
CA ILE A 99 -7.80 -3.09 -2.25
C ILE A 99 -8.54 -1.82 -1.77
N PRO A 100 -8.45 -1.41 -0.48
CA PRO A 100 -9.15 -0.21 -0.02
C PRO A 100 -8.66 1.07 -0.72
N ARG A 101 -7.40 1.11 -1.15
CA ARG A 101 -6.82 2.25 -1.90
C ARG A 101 -7.41 2.33 -3.29
N LEU A 102 -7.49 1.18 -3.96
CA LEU A 102 -8.09 1.06 -5.30
C LEU A 102 -9.58 1.41 -5.29
N GLN A 103 -10.32 0.95 -4.28
CA GLN A 103 -11.74 1.32 -4.10
C GLN A 103 -11.92 2.83 -3.95
N LYS A 104 -11.05 3.51 -3.18
CA LYS A 104 -11.09 4.96 -3.00
C LYS A 104 -10.91 5.74 -4.32
N LEU A 105 -10.14 5.22 -5.29
CA LEU A 105 -9.98 5.87 -6.60
C LEU A 105 -11.30 5.91 -7.40
N TYR A 106 -12.17 4.91 -7.26
CA TYR A 106 -13.50 4.91 -7.89
C TYR A 106 -14.56 5.67 -7.09
N ALA A 107 -14.37 5.80 -5.78
CA ALA A 107 -15.26 6.56 -4.90
C ALA A 107 -15.05 8.08 -4.95
N SER A 108 -13.99 8.56 -5.62
CA SER A 108 -13.64 9.98 -5.70
C SER A 108 -13.98 10.57 -7.07
N HIS A 109 -14.71 11.69 -7.08
CA HIS A 109 -14.96 12.46 -8.30
C HIS A 109 -13.68 12.92 -8.99
N ALA A 110 -12.62 13.18 -8.21
CA ALA A 110 -11.35 13.66 -8.74
C ALA A 110 -10.60 12.62 -9.57
N THR A 111 -10.86 11.32 -9.38
CA THR A 111 -10.07 10.24 -9.98
C THR A 111 -10.90 9.26 -10.81
N THR A 112 -12.22 9.17 -10.61
CA THR A 112 -13.04 8.15 -11.29
C THR A 112 -12.98 8.23 -12.82
N VAL A 113 -12.93 9.45 -13.37
CA VAL A 113 -12.81 9.68 -14.82
C VAL A 113 -11.43 9.24 -15.30
N ASP A 114 -10.38 9.71 -14.62
CA ASP A 114 -8.99 9.37 -14.93
C ASP A 114 -8.72 7.86 -14.84
N MET A 115 -9.45 7.12 -14.00
CA MET A 115 -9.32 5.66 -13.89
C MET A 115 -9.78 4.89 -15.14
N ARG A 116 -10.40 5.55 -16.11
CA ARG A 116 -10.74 4.98 -17.43
C ARG A 116 -9.89 5.53 -18.56
N TRP A 117 -9.01 6.49 -18.28
CA TRP A 117 -8.21 7.20 -19.27
C TRP A 117 -7.44 6.25 -20.19
N HIS A 118 -6.80 5.21 -19.63
CA HIS A 118 -6.03 4.22 -20.40
C HIS A 118 -6.82 3.48 -21.51
N HIS A 119 -8.15 3.51 -21.44
CA HIS A 119 -9.05 2.87 -22.40
C HIS A 119 -9.66 3.89 -23.36
N GLU A 120 -9.93 5.10 -22.89
CA GLU A 120 -10.64 6.15 -23.61
C GLU A 120 -9.71 7.10 -24.38
N HIS A 121 -8.40 7.07 -24.12
CA HIS A 121 -7.45 7.97 -24.75
C HIS A 121 -7.19 7.64 -26.23
N THR A 122 -6.91 8.68 -27.01
CA THR A 122 -6.44 8.53 -28.39
C THR A 122 -5.01 8.02 -28.40
N LYS A 123 -4.76 7.00 -29.22
CA LYS A 123 -3.44 6.44 -29.46
C LYS A 123 -2.89 7.02 -30.76
N ASP A 124 -1.72 7.63 -30.69
CA ASP A 124 -0.99 8.08 -31.87
C ASP A 124 0.01 6.98 -32.24
N ASP A 125 -0.06 6.50 -33.48
CA ASP A 125 0.82 5.42 -33.94
C ASP A 125 2.30 5.85 -33.89
N GLY A 126 3.14 4.99 -33.34
CA GLY A 126 4.60 5.18 -33.29
C GLY A 126 5.13 5.97 -32.09
N VAL A 127 4.29 6.47 -31.18
CA VAL A 127 4.75 7.19 -29.97
C VAL A 127 4.20 6.56 -28.70
N MET A 128 5.10 6.13 -27.81
CA MET A 128 4.73 5.62 -26.48
C MET A 128 4.70 6.76 -25.46
N ARG A 129 3.51 7.15 -24.98
CA ARG A 129 3.33 8.19 -23.96
C ARG A 129 2.98 7.60 -22.59
N HIS A 130 2.42 6.40 -22.60
CA HIS A 130 1.96 5.70 -21.42
C HIS A 130 2.21 4.19 -21.57
N PRO A 131 2.39 3.41 -20.48
CA PRO A 131 2.46 1.94 -20.55
C PRO A 131 1.35 1.27 -21.36
N SER A 132 0.16 1.89 -21.45
CA SER A 132 -0.97 1.41 -22.26
C SER A 132 -0.71 1.38 -23.76
N ASP A 133 0.30 2.12 -24.24
CA ASP A 133 0.65 2.22 -25.65
C ASP A 133 1.69 1.14 -26.04
N SER A 134 2.26 0.44 -25.05
CA SER A 134 3.30 -0.57 -25.26
C SER A 134 2.77 -1.86 -25.91
N GLU A 135 3.65 -2.54 -26.64
CA GLU A 135 3.37 -3.86 -27.20
C GLU A 135 3.01 -4.90 -26.13
N ALA A 136 3.63 -4.83 -24.95
CA ALA A 136 3.31 -5.71 -23.84
C ALA A 136 1.84 -5.57 -23.38
N TRP A 137 1.32 -4.34 -23.34
CA TRP A 137 -0.07 -4.08 -22.98
C TRP A 137 -1.04 -4.49 -24.08
N LYS A 138 -0.69 -4.27 -25.36
CA LYS A 138 -1.48 -4.73 -26.51
C LYS A 138 -1.59 -6.26 -26.50
N HIS A 139 -0.46 -6.95 -26.36
CA HIS A 139 -0.40 -8.41 -26.24
C HIS A 139 -1.23 -8.92 -25.05
N PHE A 140 -1.14 -8.27 -23.88
CA PHE A 140 -1.96 -8.62 -22.73
C PHE A 140 -3.46 -8.51 -23.03
N ASN A 141 -3.88 -7.47 -23.75
CA ASN A 141 -5.29 -7.26 -24.12
C ASN A 141 -5.79 -8.31 -25.12
N GLU A 142 -4.94 -8.71 -26.06
CA GLU A 142 -5.26 -9.77 -27.03
C GLU A 142 -5.44 -11.12 -26.35
N THR A 143 -4.60 -11.43 -25.38
CA THR A 143 -4.65 -12.67 -24.58
C THR A 143 -5.84 -12.66 -23.61
N HIS A 144 -6.16 -11.52 -22.99
CA HIS A 144 -7.19 -11.41 -21.96
C HIS A 144 -8.33 -10.47 -22.40
N ARG A 145 -8.98 -10.77 -23.53
CA ARG A 145 -9.99 -9.89 -24.14
C ARG A 145 -11.15 -9.54 -23.20
N PHE A 146 -11.63 -10.49 -22.41
CA PHE A 146 -12.71 -10.26 -21.43
C PHE A 146 -12.31 -9.24 -20.36
N PHE A 147 -11.03 -9.22 -19.99
CA PHE A 147 -10.48 -8.27 -19.03
C PHE A 147 -10.30 -6.90 -19.69
N ALA A 148 -9.74 -6.87 -20.90
CA ALA A 148 -9.49 -5.65 -21.65
C ALA A 148 -10.76 -4.90 -22.06
N ALA A 149 -11.84 -5.64 -22.32
CA ALA A 149 -13.15 -5.09 -22.70
C ALA A 149 -13.84 -4.29 -21.58
N LYS A 150 -13.36 -4.39 -20.33
CA LYS A 150 -13.91 -3.66 -19.18
C LYS A 150 -12.99 -2.47 -18.83
N PRO A 151 -13.38 -1.22 -19.15
CA PRO A 151 -12.56 -0.02 -18.86
C PRO A 151 -12.31 0.23 -17.37
N ARG A 152 -13.08 -0.43 -16.49
CA ARG A 152 -12.97 -0.32 -15.03
C ARG A 152 -12.00 -1.32 -14.41
N ASN A 153 -11.46 -2.22 -15.22
CA ASN A 153 -10.43 -3.13 -14.74
C ASN A 153 -9.13 -2.37 -14.53
N ILE A 154 -8.52 -2.58 -13.37
CA ILE A 154 -7.32 -1.85 -12.96
C ILE A 154 -6.09 -2.60 -13.44
N ARG A 155 -5.14 -1.87 -14.02
CA ARG A 155 -3.81 -2.35 -14.39
C ARG A 155 -2.78 -1.66 -13.51
N LEU A 156 -1.88 -2.47 -12.98
CA LEU A 156 -0.99 -2.07 -11.91
C LEU A 156 0.46 -2.23 -12.38
N GLY A 157 1.27 -1.20 -12.13
CA GLY A 157 2.71 -1.31 -12.13
C GLY A 157 3.21 -1.66 -10.74
N LEU A 158 4.09 -2.65 -10.63
CA LEU A 158 4.76 -3.00 -9.39
C LEU A 158 6.23 -2.58 -9.49
N CYS A 159 6.73 -1.85 -8.51
CA CYS A 159 8.15 -1.55 -8.41
C CYS A 159 8.67 -1.80 -6.99
N THR A 160 9.90 -2.29 -6.91
CA THR A 160 10.60 -2.55 -5.65
C THR A 160 11.95 -1.85 -5.71
N ASN A 161 12.25 -1.00 -4.73
CA ASN A 161 13.60 -0.46 -4.64
C ASN A 161 14.52 -1.61 -4.20
N GLY A 162 15.42 -2.03 -5.09
CA GLY A 162 16.31 -3.16 -4.80
C GLY A 162 16.47 -4.24 -5.85
N PHE A 163 15.66 -4.21 -6.91
CA PHE A 163 15.83 -5.08 -8.06
C PHE A 163 17.03 -4.59 -8.87
N GLN A 164 18.23 -5.03 -8.50
CA GLN A 164 19.46 -4.74 -9.21
C GLN A 164 19.92 -6.03 -9.92
N PRO A 165 19.51 -6.25 -11.18
CA PRO A 165 19.77 -7.50 -11.89
C PRO A 165 21.26 -7.76 -12.19
N PHE A 166 22.14 -6.74 -12.08
CA PHE A 166 23.53 -6.81 -12.58
C PHE A 166 24.64 -6.48 -11.57
N ASN A 167 24.40 -6.55 -10.25
CA ASN A 167 25.45 -6.52 -9.20
C ASN A 167 26.71 -5.69 -9.52
N GLN A 168 26.62 -4.35 -9.52
CA GLN A 168 27.79 -3.50 -9.40
C GLN A 168 27.47 -2.43 -8.37
N SER A 169 28.07 -2.56 -7.18
CA SER A 169 28.04 -1.59 -6.08
C SER A 169 26.69 -1.41 -5.39
N GLY A 170 26.30 -2.35 -4.52
CA GLY A 170 25.07 -2.23 -3.71
C GLY A 170 25.24 -1.22 -2.56
N SER A 171 24.50 -0.12 -2.58
CA SER A 171 24.38 0.78 -1.44
C SER A 171 23.69 0.07 -0.26
N LYS A 172 24.10 0.36 0.98
CA LYS A 172 23.43 -0.10 2.21
C LYS A 172 22.10 0.65 2.34
N TYR A 173 21.01 0.07 1.87
CA TYR A 173 19.67 0.63 2.08
C TYR A 173 19.12 0.20 3.45
N SER A 174 18.47 1.12 4.18
CA SER A 174 17.87 0.85 5.49
C SER A 174 16.45 0.25 5.42
N SER A 175 15.83 0.25 4.23
CA SER A 175 14.48 -0.24 4.01
C SER A 175 14.24 -0.67 2.56
N TRP A 176 13.33 -1.63 2.38
CA TRP A 176 12.93 -2.20 1.09
C TRP A 176 11.45 -1.94 0.87
N PRO A 177 11.09 -0.85 0.17
CA PRO A 177 9.72 -0.56 -0.20
C PRO A 177 9.26 -1.34 -1.44
N VAL A 178 8.03 -1.82 -1.40
CA VAL A 178 7.26 -2.25 -2.57
C VAL A 178 6.17 -1.23 -2.83
N ILE A 179 6.16 -0.67 -4.03
CA ILE A 179 5.23 0.36 -4.46
C ILE A 179 4.39 -0.19 -5.61
N VAL A 180 3.09 0.09 -5.56
CA VAL A 180 2.13 -0.25 -6.60
C VAL A 180 1.54 1.03 -7.18
N THR A 181 1.55 1.16 -8.50
CA THR A 181 1.04 2.33 -9.22
C THR A 181 -0.12 1.92 -10.14
N PRO A 182 -1.29 2.59 -10.10
CA PRO A 182 -2.38 2.34 -11.03
C PRO A 182 -2.08 2.99 -12.38
N TYR A 183 -1.72 2.18 -13.38
CA TYR A 183 -1.54 2.61 -14.76
C TYR A 183 -2.87 2.85 -15.49
N ASN A 184 -3.97 2.96 -14.77
CA ASN A 184 -5.21 3.43 -15.36
C ASN A 184 -5.20 4.94 -15.60
N LEU A 185 -4.47 5.66 -14.74
CA LEU A 185 -4.41 7.11 -14.66
C LEU A 185 -3.56 7.70 -15.80
N PRO A 186 -3.83 8.95 -16.23
CA PRO A 186 -3.05 9.61 -17.26
C PRO A 186 -1.59 9.86 -16.85
N PRO A 187 -0.66 10.02 -17.83
CA PRO A 187 0.77 10.24 -17.59
C PRO A 187 1.07 11.39 -16.63
N GLY A 188 0.27 12.45 -16.68
CA GLY A 188 0.45 13.65 -15.84
C GLY A 188 0.17 13.44 -14.36
N ILE A 189 -0.45 12.31 -13.97
CA ILE A 189 -0.75 12.02 -12.56
C ILE A 189 -0.34 10.62 -12.11
N CYS A 190 -0.20 9.62 -12.98
CA CYS A 190 0.01 8.23 -12.55
C CYS A 190 1.28 8.04 -11.68
N MET A 191 2.31 8.87 -11.88
CA MET A 191 3.55 8.84 -11.08
C MET A 191 3.61 9.90 -9.96
N LYS A 192 2.50 10.57 -9.63
CA LYS A 192 2.47 11.48 -8.47
C LYS A 192 2.43 10.68 -7.17
N GLU A 193 3.02 11.24 -6.12
CA GLU A 193 3.11 10.61 -4.79
C GLU A 193 1.76 10.08 -4.28
N ALA A 194 0.66 10.82 -4.49
CA ALA A 194 -0.68 10.42 -4.09
C ALA A 194 -1.19 9.12 -4.73
N TYR A 195 -0.60 8.69 -5.85
CA TYR A 195 -0.99 7.51 -6.63
C TYR A 195 0.11 6.44 -6.66
N MET A 196 1.23 6.67 -5.99
CA MET A 196 2.28 5.67 -5.77
C MET A 196 2.04 4.98 -4.42
N PHE A 197 1.35 3.85 -4.44
CA PHE A 197 0.93 3.17 -3.22
C PHE A 197 2.08 2.35 -2.63
N LEU A 198 2.71 2.90 -1.59
CA LEU A 198 3.62 2.13 -0.73
C LEU A 198 2.86 1.01 -0.03
N THR A 199 3.09 -0.22 -0.46
CA THR A 199 2.27 -1.39 -0.12
C THR A 199 2.98 -2.33 0.85
N ILE A 200 4.30 -2.46 0.75
CA ILE A 200 5.11 -3.21 1.73
C ILE A 200 6.33 -2.39 2.10
N ILE A 201 6.70 -2.41 3.38
CA ILE A 201 8.00 -1.93 3.87
C ILE A 201 8.64 -3.03 4.70
N VAL A 202 9.80 -3.50 4.26
CA VAL A 202 10.67 -4.37 5.05
C VAL A 202 11.83 -3.56 5.59
N SER A 203 11.94 -3.44 6.91
CA SER A 203 13.06 -2.74 7.56
C SER A 203 14.27 -3.67 7.62
N GLU A 204 15.20 -3.57 6.67
CA GLU A 204 16.49 -4.29 6.72
C GLU A 204 17.66 -3.49 6.14
N PRO A 205 18.87 -3.61 6.73
CA PRO A 205 20.12 -3.14 6.12
C PRO A 205 20.61 -4.05 4.97
N ASN A 206 20.19 -5.33 4.97
CA ASN A 206 20.59 -6.33 3.99
C ASN A 206 19.47 -6.55 2.97
N ASN A 207 19.83 -6.73 1.70
CA ASN A 207 18.86 -6.89 0.62
C ASN A 207 18.12 -8.24 0.72
N PRO A 208 16.77 -8.26 0.71
CA PRO A 208 15.96 -9.47 0.72
C PRO A 208 15.99 -10.25 -0.62
N LYS A 209 17.03 -10.08 -1.47
CA LYS A 209 17.13 -10.56 -2.86
C LYS A 209 16.55 -11.96 -3.08
N TYR A 210 16.85 -12.90 -2.19
CA TYR A 210 16.52 -14.31 -2.36
C TYR A 210 15.17 -14.73 -1.78
N LYS A 211 14.45 -13.84 -1.08
CA LYS A 211 13.19 -14.17 -0.37
C LYS A 211 12.13 -13.08 -0.51
N THR A 212 12.15 -12.37 -1.63
CA THR A 212 11.20 -11.27 -1.90
C THR A 212 9.77 -11.81 -2.02
N ASP A 213 9.61 -12.99 -2.60
CA ASP A 213 8.37 -13.77 -2.68
C ASP A 213 7.70 -13.97 -1.31
N VAL A 214 8.48 -14.28 -0.27
CA VAL A 214 7.97 -14.43 1.11
C VAL A 214 7.32 -13.14 1.58
N TYR A 215 7.95 -11.98 1.37
CA TYR A 215 7.38 -10.69 1.79
C TYR A 215 6.20 -10.23 0.92
N LEU A 216 6.12 -10.70 -0.33
CA LEU A 216 5.04 -10.37 -1.26
C LEU A 216 3.74 -11.14 -1.00
N GLN A 217 3.74 -12.18 -0.15
CA GLN A 217 2.56 -13.03 0.06
C GLN A 217 1.24 -12.27 0.32
N PRO A 218 1.19 -11.23 1.20
CA PRO A 218 -0.06 -10.50 1.42
C PRO A 218 -0.54 -9.75 0.17
N LEU A 219 0.40 -9.15 -0.57
CA LEU A 219 0.10 -8.47 -1.83
C LEU A 219 -0.36 -9.45 -2.91
N ILE A 220 0.31 -10.60 -3.05
CA ILE A 220 -0.08 -11.64 -3.99
C ILE A 220 -1.50 -12.12 -3.70
N LYS A 221 -1.87 -12.35 -2.43
CA LYS A 221 -3.24 -12.73 -2.06
C LYS A 221 -4.28 -11.72 -2.52
N GLU A 222 -4.04 -10.42 -2.31
CA GLU A 222 -4.95 -9.38 -2.80
C GLU A 222 -5.01 -9.32 -4.34
N LEU A 223 -3.87 -9.43 -5.03
CA LEU A 223 -3.82 -9.42 -6.49
C LEU A 223 -4.54 -10.63 -7.10
N THR A 224 -4.39 -11.81 -6.52
CA THR A 224 -5.12 -13.02 -6.92
C THR A 224 -6.61 -12.85 -6.70
N LEU A 225 -7.04 -12.33 -5.54
CA LEU A 225 -8.45 -12.05 -5.26
C LEU A 225 -9.04 -11.06 -6.28
N LEU A 226 -8.31 -9.98 -6.59
CA LEU A 226 -8.71 -8.98 -7.58
C LEU A 226 -8.83 -9.57 -8.99
N TRP A 227 -7.95 -10.50 -9.36
CA TRP A 227 -7.94 -11.14 -10.67
C TRP A 227 -9.05 -12.17 -10.84
N GLU A 228 -9.20 -13.08 -9.86
CA GLU A 228 -10.09 -14.24 -9.98
C GLU A 228 -11.56 -13.88 -9.73
N THR A 229 -11.82 -13.13 -8.67
CA THR A 229 -13.19 -12.83 -8.22
C THR A 229 -13.53 -11.34 -8.39
N GLY A 230 -12.53 -10.48 -8.23
CA GLY A 230 -12.75 -9.04 -8.09
C GLY A 230 -13.37 -8.67 -6.75
N VAL A 231 -13.56 -7.36 -6.55
CA VAL A 231 -14.16 -6.81 -5.33
C VAL A 231 -15.25 -5.82 -5.69
N LYS A 232 -16.29 -5.76 -4.85
CA LYS A 232 -17.32 -4.71 -4.99
C LYS A 232 -16.68 -3.36 -4.67
N ALA A 233 -16.89 -2.38 -5.53
CA ALA A 233 -16.42 -1.01 -5.33
C ALA A 233 -17.56 -0.04 -5.65
N PHE A 234 -17.65 1.03 -4.88
CA PHE A 234 -18.52 2.15 -5.20
C PHE A 234 -17.89 2.98 -6.32
N ASP A 235 -18.62 3.16 -7.42
CA ASP A 235 -18.18 3.95 -8.56
C ASP A 235 -19.07 5.18 -8.70
N ILE A 236 -18.49 6.34 -8.36
CA ILE A 236 -19.22 7.62 -8.34
C ILE A 236 -19.60 8.10 -9.76
N SER A 237 -19.01 7.53 -10.81
CA SER A 237 -19.40 7.84 -12.21
C SER A 237 -20.69 7.17 -12.65
N LYS A 238 -21.31 6.34 -11.80
CA LYS A 238 -22.58 5.64 -12.07
C LYS A 238 -23.77 6.20 -11.26
N MET A 239 -23.59 7.30 -10.54
CA MET A 239 -24.70 8.03 -9.91
C MET A 239 -25.35 9.00 -10.90
#